data_AF-A0AAX0KZC4-F1
#
_entry.id   AF-A0AAX0KZC4-F1
#
_cell.length_a   1.000
_cell.length_b   1.000
_cell.length_c   1.000
_cell.angle_alpha   90.00
_cell.angle_beta   90.00
_cell.angle_gamma   90.00
#
_symmetry.space_group_name_H-M   'P 1'
#
loop_
_entity.id
_entity.type
_entity.pdbx_description
1 polymer ?
#
loop_
_entity_poly.entity_id
_entity_poly.type
_entity_poly.pdbx_seq_one_letter_code
_entity_poly.pdbx_strand_id
1 'polypeptide(L)'
;MVEGGVRKGEARQMTEAVLKVLGEALSEGEELNIPPLGKLKINRQFEKNGDEILVVKLRRKGADTTDAGASEKSDRNPLADPGEGR
;
A
#
# COMPACT_ATOMS: atom_id res chain seq x y z
N MET A 1 -1.74 11.71 19.40
CA MET A 1 -0.68 12.32 18.58
C MET A 1 -0.77 11.62 17.24
N VAL A 2 -1.02 12.33 16.14
CA VAL A 2 -0.90 11.72 14.79
C VAL A 2 0.59 11.47 14.58
N GLU A 3 0.99 10.37 13.94
CA GLU A 3 2.39 9.94 13.80
C GLU A 3 3.36 11.02 13.25
N GLY A 4 2.84 12.10 12.63
CA GLY A 4 3.63 13.22 12.10
C GLY A 4 3.73 14.49 12.97
N GLY A 5 3.27 14.50 14.22
CA GLY A 5 3.40 15.69 15.09
C GLY A 5 2.56 16.92 14.67
N VAL A 6 1.58 16.76 13.78
CA VAL A 6 0.77 17.84 13.21
C VAL A 6 -0.48 18.14 14.05
N ARG A 7 -0.93 19.40 14.08
CA ARG A 7 -2.19 19.80 14.71
C ARG A 7 -3.36 19.08 14.06
N LYS A 8 -4.30 18.59 14.87
CA LYS A 8 -5.43 17.75 14.41
C LYS A 8 -6.27 18.38 13.29
N GLY A 9 -6.40 19.72 13.28
CA GLY A 9 -7.10 20.45 12.22
C GLY A 9 -6.34 20.44 10.89
N GLU A 10 -5.03 20.71 10.91
CA GLU A 10 -4.17 20.70 9.73
C GLU A 10 -4.01 19.28 9.16
N ALA A 11 -3.86 18.28 10.02
CA ALA A 11 -3.78 16.88 9.61
C ALA A 11 -5.01 16.44 8.79
N ARG A 12 -6.21 16.89 9.20
CA ARG A 12 -7.44 16.60 8.48
C ARG A 12 -7.45 17.26 7.10
N GLN A 13 -7.11 18.55 7.03
CA GLN A 13 -7.06 19.29 5.76
C GLN A 13 -6.03 18.70 4.79
N MET A 14 -4.84 18.35 5.28
CA MET A 14 -3.80 17.72 4.47
C MET A 14 -4.23 16.35 3.96
N THR A 15 -4.87 15.53 4.80
CA THR A 15 -5.34 14.20 4.40
C THR A 15 -6.43 14.30 3.34
N GLU A 16 -7.40 15.20 3.51
CA GLU A 16 -8.46 15.44 2.51
C GLU A 16 -7.89 15.94 1.18
N ALA A 17 -6.89 16.83 1.21
CA ALA A 17 -6.21 17.30 0.00
C ALA A 17 -5.47 16.17 -0.73
N VAL A 18 -4.73 15.32 0.00
CA VAL A 18 -4.01 14.17 -0.59
C VAL A 18 -4.99 13.17 -1.19
N LEU A 19 -6.08 12.84 -0.48
CA LEU A 19 -7.10 11.92 -0.98
C LEU A 19 -7.80 12.45 -2.23
N LYS A 20 -8.02 13.77 -2.32
CA LYS A 20 -8.60 14.38 -3.52
C LYS A 20 -7.70 14.19 -4.74
N VAL A 21 -6.41 14.54 -4.62
CA VAL A 21 -5.44 14.39 -5.71
C VAL A 21 -5.26 12.92 -6.11
N LEU A 22 -5.27 12.00 -5.13
CA LEU A 22 -5.22 10.56 -5.42
C LEU A 22 -6.48 10.08 -6.14
N GLY A 23 -7.66 10.58 -5.78
CA GLY A 23 -8.91 10.26 -6.45
C GLY A 23 -8.89 10.71 -7.91
N GLU A 24 -8.47 11.95 -8.17
CA GLU A 24 -8.33 12.50 -9.53
C GLU A 24 -7.37 11.66 -10.38
N ALA A 25 -6.18 11.34 -9.84
CA ALA A 25 -5.20 10.52 -10.54
C ALA A 25 -5.68 9.07 -10.82
N LEU A 26 -6.52 8.51 -9.94
CA LEU A 26 -7.13 7.20 -10.16
C LEU A 26 -8.19 7.26 -11.27
N SER A 27 -9.04 8.30 -11.29
CA SER A 27 -10.04 8.48 -12.36
C SER A 27 -9.40 8.76 -13.73
N GLU A 28 -8.21 9.36 -13.77
CA GLU A 28 -7.44 9.55 -15.01
C GLU A 28 -6.84 8.25 -15.58
N GLY A 29 -6.84 7.15 -14.82
CA GLY A 29 -6.34 5.87 -15.32
C GLY A 29 -4.81 5.70 -15.23
N GLU A 30 -4.13 6.57 -14.49
CA GLU A 30 -2.66 6.57 -14.44
C GLU A 30 -2.07 5.44 -13.56
N GLU A 31 -0.84 5.02 -13.89
CA GLU A 31 -0.06 4.06 -13.10
C GLU A 31 0.71 4.81 -12.01
N LEU A 32 0.32 4.63 -10.74
CA LEU A 32 0.86 5.38 -9.62
C LEU A 32 1.86 4.53 -8.82
N ASN A 33 3.00 5.11 -8.47
CA ASN A 33 3.91 4.54 -7.48
C ASN A 33 3.79 5.32 -6.18
N ILE A 34 3.17 4.73 -5.17
CA ILE A 34 2.87 5.39 -3.90
C ILE A 34 3.57 4.62 -2.78
N PRO A 35 4.84 4.94 -2.43
CA PRO A 35 5.44 4.41 -1.21
C PRO A 35 4.67 4.98 0.01
N PRO A 36 4.20 4.20 1.00
CA PRO A 36 4.39 2.78 1.33
C PRO A 36 3.35 1.80 0.74
N LEU A 37 2.28 2.30 0.10
CA LEU A 37 1.21 1.47 -0.48
C LEU A 37 1.67 0.55 -1.62
N GLY A 38 2.78 0.89 -2.28
CA GLY A 38 3.38 0.15 -3.38
C GLY A 38 3.01 0.71 -4.75
N LYS A 39 3.12 -0.13 -5.78
CA LYS A 39 2.85 0.23 -7.16
C LYS A 39 1.42 -0.13 -7.54
N LEU A 40 0.61 0.85 -7.90
CA LEU A 40 -0.78 0.72 -8.32
C LEU A 40 -0.87 0.86 -9.85
N LYS A 41 -1.46 -0.14 -10.51
CA LYS A 41 -1.69 -0.15 -11.96
C LYS A 41 -3.18 -0.34 -12.23
N ILE A 42 -3.78 0.53 -13.04
CA ILE A 42 -5.17 0.40 -13.45
C ILE A 42 -5.27 -0.58 -14.61
N ASN A 43 -6.09 -1.62 -14.45
CA ASN A 43 -6.30 -2.65 -15.46
C ASN A 43 -7.60 -2.44 -16.24
N ARG A 44 -8.66 -1.99 -15.57
CA ARG A 44 -9.98 -1.78 -16.16
C ARG A 44 -10.73 -0.72 -15.37
N GLN A 45 -11.42 0.16 -16.07
CA GLN A 45 -12.34 1.16 -15.50
C GLN A 45 -13.69 0.99 -16.21
N PHE A 46 -14.77 0.98 -15.46
CA PHE A 46 -16.12 0.87 -16.02
C PHE A 46 -17.15 1.42 -15.05
N GLU A 47 -18.24 1.94 -15.60
CA GLU A 47 -19.37 2.41 -14.81
C GLU A 47 -20.40 1.28 -14.66
N LYS A 48 -20.95 1.11 -13.46
CA LYS A 48 -22.04 0.17 -13.22
C LYS A 48 -23.03 0.80 -12.24
N ASN A 49 -24.29 0.89 -12.64
CA ASN A 49 -25.37 1.47 -11.82
C ASN A 49 -25.10 2.92 -11.36
N GLY A 50 -24.35 3.71 -12.14
CA GLY A 50 -23.95 5.06 -11.77
C GLY A 50 -22.71 5.15 -10.87
N ASP A 51 -22.14 4.01 -10.46
CA ASP A 51 -20.89 3.96 -9.71
C ASP A 51 -19.70 3.75 -10.67
N GLU A 52 -18.65 4.55 -10.50
CA GLU A 52 -17.37 4.35 -11.17
C GLU A 52 -16.59 3.21 -10.48
N ILE A 53 -16.32 2.14 -11.21
CA ILE A 53 -15.58 0.98 -10.70
C ILE A 53 -14.20 0.90 -11.38
N LEU A 54 -13.16 0.94 -10.56
CA LEU A 54 -11.77 0.77 -10.98
C LEU A 54 -11.22 -0.58 -10.51
N VAL A 55 -10.73 -1.38 -11.45
CA VAL A 55 -10.00 -2.63 -11.18
C VAL A 55 -8.51 -2.33 -11.25
N VAL A 56 -7.86 -2.37 -10.10
CA VAL A 56 -6.45 -2.02 -9.96
C VAL A 56 -5.62 -3.22 -9.51
N LYS A 57 -4.43 -3.37 -10.07
CA LYS A 57 -3.40 -4.30 -9.60
C LYS A 57 -2.46 -3.55 -8.68
N LEU A 58 -2.53 -3.85 -7.39
CA LEU A 58 -1.63 -3.32 -6.39
C LEU A 58 -0.47 -4.29 -6.15
N ARG A 59 0.76 -3.83 -6.37
CA ARG A 59 1.97 -4.60 -6.16
C ARG A 59 2.79 -3.98 -5.03
N ARG A 60 2.82 -4.66 -3.89
CA ARG A 60 3.68 -4.32 -2.76
C ARG A 60 4.93 -5.19 -2.83
N LYS A 61 6.12 -4.58 -2.80
CA LYS A 61 7.36 -5.32 -2.58
C LYS A 61 7.35 -5.71 -1.12
N GLY A 62 7.25 -7.00 -0.82
CA GLY A 62 7.27 -7.49 0.56
C GLY A 62 8.61 -7.19 1.20
N ALA A 63 8.56 -6.41 2.26
CA ALA A 63 9.32 -6.58 3.49
C ALA A 63 8.64 -5.65 4.51
N ASP A 64 8.22 -6.20 5.64
CA ASP A 64 7.94 -5.48 6.87
C ASP A 64 6.85 -4.40 6.81
N THR A 65 5.66 -4.77 7.27
CA THR A 65 4.84 -3.87 8.09
C THR A 65 5.72 -3.23 9.17
N THR A 66 6.28 -2.06 8.86
CA THR A 66 6.77 -1.09 9.82
C THR A 66 6.00 0.18 9.47
N ASP A 67 4.99 0.61 10.21
CA ASP A 67 5.01 0.79 11.66
C ASP A 67 3.65 0.46 12.31
N ALA A 68 3.64 -0.58 13.15
CA ALA A 68 2.84 -0.66 14.36
C ALA A 68 3.50 -1.69 15.30
N GLY A 69 4.69 -1.34 15.82
CA GLY A 69 5.25 -1.95 17.03
C GLY A 69 6.04 -3.27 16.87
N ALA A 70 7.36 -3.17 17.11
CA ALA A 70 8.24 -4.13 17.77
C ALA A 70 8.10 -5.65 17.49
N SER A 71 9.12 -6.27 16.89
CA SER A 71 10.05 -7.14 17.63
C SER A 71 11.14 -7.72 16.72
N GLU A 72 12.26 -8.02 17.35
CA GLU A 72 13.57 -8.39 16.83
C GLU A 72 13.63 -9.69 16.01
N LYS A 73 14.60 -9.71 15.08
CA LYS A 73 15.44 -10.81 14.62
C LYS A 73 14.94 -12.25 14.91
N SER A 74 14.78 -13.03 13.84
CA SER A 74 15.48 -14.32 13.74
C SER A 74 15.47 -14.83 12.30
N ASP A 75 16.61 -14.67 11.63
CA ASP A 75 17.10 -15.62 10.64
C ASP A 75 17.10 -17.04 11.25
N ARG A 76 16.03 -17.80 11.03
CA ARG A 76 16.08 -19.26 11.09
C ARG A 76 15.20 -19.78 9.97
N ASN A 77 15.85 -20.08 8.85
CA ASN A 77 15.32 -20.98 7.83
C ASN A 77 15.57 -22.43 8.32
N PRO A 78 14.56 -23.20 8.76
CA PRO A 78 14.78 -24.55 9.24
C PRO A 78 13.93 -25.51 8.41
N LEU A 79 14.20 -25.66 7.11
CA LEU A 79 13.64 -26.77 6.34
C LEU A 79 14.41 -27.01 5.03
N ALA A 80 15.59 -27.62 5.14
CA ALA A 80 16.18 -28.42 4.08
C ALA A 80 17.14 -29.41 4.75
N ASP A 81 16.64 -30.59 5.11
CA ASP A 81 17.45 -31.76 5.36
C ASP A 81 17.47 -32.56 4.05
N PRO A 82 18.50 -32.43 3.19
CA PRO A 82 18.66 -33.31 2.06
C PRO A 82 19.25 -34.62 2.58
N GLY A 83 18.53 -35.73 2.37
CA GLY A 83 19.00 -37.05 2.73
C GLY A 83 20.42 -37.35 2.21
N GLU A 84 21.34 -37.51 3.15
CA GLU A 84 22.55 -38.31 3.04
C GLU A 84 22.18 -39.70 3.62
N GLY A 85 22.36 -40.85 2.97
CA GLY A 85 23.51 -41.22 2.17
C GLY A 85 24.49 -42.09 2.99
N ARG A 86 24.03 -43.20 3.57
CA ARG A 86 24.80 -44.46 3.75
C ARG A 86 23.94 -45.59 4.32
#